data_AF-A0A375IJT9-F1
#
_entry.id   AF-A0A375IJT9-F1
#
_cell.length_a   1.000
_cell.length_b   1.000
_cell.length_c   1.000
_cell.angle_alpha   90.00
_cell.angle_beta   90.00
_cell.angle_gamma   90.00
#
_symmetry.space_group_name_H-M   'P 1'
#
loop_
_entity.id
_entity.type
_entity.pdbx_description
1 polymer ?
#
loop_
_entity_poly.entity_id
_entity_poly.type
_entity_poly.pdbx_seq_one_letter_code
_entity_poly.pdbx_strand_id
1 'polypeptide(L)' 'MKTVKEALNAPHVWSALEPEIAAIDADSVVGEAVVTLLNKVEQVLLVEASDGGALDSDIYYGFVRLALHQANVWYFG' A
#
# COMPACT_ATOMS: atom_id res chain seq x y z
N MET A 1 -9.65 -5.51 17.36
CA MET A 1 -9.70 -4.60 16.20
C MET A 1 -8.28 -4.42 15.73
N LYS A 2 -7.98 -4.83 14.50
CA LYS A 2 -6.66 -4.72 13.90
C LYS A 2 -6.66 -3.49 13.01
N THR A 3 -5.69 -2.61 13.17
CA THR A 3 -5.59 -1.42 12.29
C THR A 3 -5.09 -1.81 10.91
N VAL A 4 -5.35 -0.97 9.91
CA VAL A 4 -4.76 -1.10 8.57
C VAL A 4 -3.24 -1.29 8.66
N LYS A 5 -2.56 -0.46 9.47
CA LYS A 5 -1.10 -0.53 9.63
C LYS A 5 -0.60 -1.88 10.14
N GLU A 6 -1.30 -2.46 11.10
CA GLU A 6 -0.97 -3.79 11.64
C GLU A 6 -1.27 -4.92 10.64
N ALA A 7 -2.12 -4.66 9.63
CA ALA A 7 -2.55 -5.62 8.61
C ALA A 7 -1.68 -5.66 7.35
N LEU A 8 -0.75 -4.73 7.19
CA LEU A 8 0.19 -4.71 6.07
C LEU A 8 1.33 -5.71 6.27
N ASN A 9 1.78 -6.32 5.17
CA ASN A 9 2.92 -7.25 5.18
C ASN A 9 4.25 -6.50 5.35
N ALA A 10 4.46 -5.41 4.61
CA ALA A 10 5.63 -4.54 4.73
C ALA A 10 5.24 -3.09 5.08
N PRO A 11 4.90 -2.79 6.34
CA PRO A 11 4.49 -1.44 6.75
C PRO A 11 5.56 -0.36 6.53
N HIS A 12 6.83 -0.74 6.38
CA HIS A 12 7.92 0.19 6.08
C HIS A 12 7.89 0.73 4.64
N VAL A 13 7.36 -0.03 3.68
CA VAL A 13 7.12 0.42 2.29
C VAL A 13 6.10 1.55 2.27
N TRP A 14 5.13 1.50 3.18
CA TRP A 14 3.98 2.41 3.27
C TRP A 14 4.17 3.48 4.35
N SER A 15 5.41 3.92 4.59
CA SER A 15 5.73 4.89 5.65
C SER A 15 5.06 6.26 5.47
N ALA A 16 4.67 6.61 4.24
CA ALA A 16 3.94 7.82 3.90
C ALA A 16 2.40 7.64 3.88
N LEU A 17 1.88 6.50 4.35
CA LEU A 17 0.44 6.33 4.54
C LEU A 17 -0.06 7.29 5.62
N GLU A 18 -1.11 8.05 5.30
CA GLU A 18 -1.70 9.02 6.23
C GLU A 18 -2.09 8.35 7.55
N PRO A 19 -1.79 8.95 8.72
CA PRO A 19 -2.07 8.38 10.03
C PRO A 19 -3.54 8.01 10.24
N GLU A 20 -4.45 8.82 9.72
CA GLU A 20 -5.90 8.61 9.78
C GLU A 20 -6.30 7.32 9.08
N ILE A 21 -5.68 7.04 7.93
CA ILE A 21 -5.91 5.81 7.15
C ILE A 21 -5.25 4.61 7.82
N ALA A 22 -4.02 4.80 8.31
CA ALA A 22 -3.27 3.77 9.02
C ALA A 22 -4.00 3.26 10.28
N ALA A 23 -4.79 4.12 10.93
CA ALA A 23 -5.54 3.83 12.16
C ALA A 23 -6.94 3.24 11.93
N ILE A 24 -7.44 3.16 10.69
CA ILE A 24 -8.76 2.58 10.39
C ILE A 24 -8.78 1.10 10.79
N ASP A 25 -9.94 0.61 11.22
CA ASP A 25 -10.21 -0.82 11.37
C ASP A 25 -10.03 -1.56 10.03
N ALA A 26 -9.10 -2.51 9.98
CA ALA A 26 -8.79 -3.30 8.80
C ALA A 26 -9.97 -4.13 8.31
N ASP A 27 -10.92 -4.48 9.19
CA ASP A 27 -12.11 -5.26 8.85
C ASP A 27 -13.29 -4.38 8.37
N SER A 28 -13.10 -3.06 8.28
CA SER A 28 -14.07 -2.15 7.64
C SER A 28 -13.98 -2.22 6.12
N VAL A 29 -15.04 -1.80 5.41
CA VAL A 29 -15.06 -1.79 3.93
C VAL A 29 -13.87 -1.00 3.35
N VAL A 30 -13.55 0.16 3.93
CA VAL A 30 -12.42 0.98 3.47
C VAL A 30 -11.09 0.37 3.91
N GLY A 31 -11.00 -0.14 5.15
CA GLY A 31 -9.80 -0.79 5.66
C GLY A 31 -9.39 -2.01 4.83
N GLU A 32 -10.35 -2.88 4.51
CA GLU A 32 -10.12 -4.08 3.70
C GLU A 32 -9.63 -3.70 2.29
N ALA A 33 -10.24 -2.68 1.67
CA ALA A 33 -9.83 -2.19 0.35
C ALA A 33 -8.39 -1.65 0.37
N VAL A 34 -8.03 -0.85 1.38
CA VAL A 34 -6.67 -0.31 1.54
C VAL A 34 -5.66 -1.44 1.77
N VAL A 35 -5.90 -2.34 2.71
CA VAL A 35 -5.01 -3.48 3.00
C VAL A 35 -4.81 -4.33 1.75
N THR A 36 -5.88 -4.63 1.02
CA THR A 36 -5.83 -5.42 -0.21
C THR A 36 -5.00 -4.72 -1.28
N LEU A 37 -5.22 -3.43 -1.51
CA LEU A 37 -4.47 -2.66 -2.49
C LEU A 37 -2.97 -2.65 -2.16
N LEU A 38 -2.63 -2.24 -0.94
CA LEU A 38 -1.23 -2.06 -0.54
C LEU A 38 -0.47 -3.39 -0.56
N ASN A 39 -1.05 -4.47 -0.04
CA ASN A 39 -0.40 -5.79 -0.10
C ASN A 39 -0.25 -6.31 -1.53
N LYS A 40 -1.21 -6.03 -2.43
CA LYS A 40 -1.08 -6.44 -3.85
C LYS A 40 -0.03 -5.61 -4.59
N VAL A 41 0.04 -4.31 -4.35
CA VAL A 41 1.07 -3.47 -4.97
C VAL A 41 2.44 -3.85 -4.42
N GLU A 42 2.57 -4.12 -3.12
CA GLU A 42 3.81 -4.64 -2.53
C GLU A 42 4.32 -5.88 -3.27
N GLN A 43 3.45 -6.84 -3.58
CA GLN A 43 3.82 -8.02 -4.35
C GLN A 43 4.39 -7.67 -5.73
N VAL A 44 3.81 -6.67 -6.42
CA VAL A 44 4.31 -6.20 -7.73
C VAL A 44 5.68 -5.53 -7.57
N LEU A 45 5.88 -4.74 -6.52
CA LEU A 45 7.13 -4.03 -6.26
C LEU A 45 8.29 -4.99 -5.94
N LEU A 46 8.00 -6.18 -5.42
CA LEU A 46 8.98 -7.21 -5.07
C LEU A 46 9.28 -8.19 -6.22
N VAL A 47 8.63 -8.06 -7.38
CA VAL A 47 8.93 -8.88 -8.55
C VAL A 47 10.31 -8.50 -9.08
N GLU A 48 11.24 -9.45 -9.06
CA GLU A 48 12.48 -9.34 -9.82
C GLU A 48 12.16 -9.32 -11.32
N ALA A 49 12.74 -8.36 -12.02
CA ALA A 49 12.66 -8.30 -13.48
C ALA A 49 13.31 -9.54 -14.10
N SER A 50 12.95 -9.85 -15.34
CA SER A 50 13.42 -11.05 -16.05
C SER A 50 14.94 -11.14 -16.24
N ASP A 51 15.67 -10.05 -16.00
CA ASP A 51 17.14 -9.97 -15.98
C ASP A 51 17.75 -10.12 -14.58
N GLY A 52 16.93 -10.43 -13.56
CA GLY A 52 17.33 -10.50 -12.15
C GLY A 52 17.50 -9.13 -11.48
N GLY A 53 17.10 -8.05 -12.15
CA GLY A 53 17.15 -6.69 -11.62
C GLY A 53 15.94 -6.35 -10.74
N ALA A 54 16.09 -5.33 -9.90
CA ALA A 54 14.96 -4.69 -9.23
C ALA A 54 14.14 -3.85 -10.22
N LEU A 55 12.90 -3.55 -9.86
CA LEU A 55 12.06 -2.61 -10.60
C LEU A 55 12.78 -1.25 -10.74
N ASP A 56 12.66 -0.61 -11.91
CA ASP A 56 13.15 0.75 -12.11
C ASP A 56 12.58 1.70 -11.03
N SER A 57 13.41 2.57 -10.46
CA SER A 57 13.03 3.45 -9.37
C SER A 57 11.83 4.34 -9.71
N ASP A 58 11.74 4.83 -10.95
CA ASP A 58 10.63 5.69 -11.37
C ASP A 58 9.31 4.92 -11.40
N ILE A 59 9.37 3.67 -11.86
CA ILE A 59 8.21 2.77 -11.85
C ILE A 59 7.83 2.44 -10.41
N TYR A 60 8.81 2.10 -9.56
CA TYR A 60 8.61 1.77 -8.15
C TYR A 60 7.90 2.91 -7.41
N TYR A 61 8.45 4.12 -7.47
CA TYR A 61 7.87 5.27 -6.79
C TYR A 61 6.55 5.71 -7.44
N GLY A 62 6.37 5.49 -8.74
CA GLY A 62 5.10 5.69 -9.43
C GLY A 62 3.98 4.83 -8.83
N PHE A 63 4.21 3.53 -8.67
CA PHE A 63 3.24 2.61 -8.06
C PHE A 63 2.96 2.94 -6.59
N VAL A 64 4.01 3.24 -5.80
CA VAL A 64 3.84 3.64 -4.40
C VAL A 64 2.94 4.87 -4.28
N ARG A 65 3.21 5.92 -5.07
CA ARG A 65 2.41 7.16 -5.06
C ARG A 65 0.96 6.92 -5.47
N LEU A 66 0.73 6.12 -6.51
CA LEU A 66 -0.62 5.80 -6.98
C LEU A 66 -1.42 5.02 -5.92
N ALA A 67 -0.79 4.06 -5.25
CA ALA A 67 -1.43 3.28 -4.20
C ALA A 67 -1.82 4.15 -3.00
N LEU A 68 -0.92 5.02 -2.55
CA LEU A 68 -1.19 5.98 -1.47
C LEU A 68 -2.28 7.00 -1.86
N HIS A 69 -2.27 7.47 -3.11
CA HIS A 69 -3.31 8.37 -3.61
C HIS A 69 -4.68 7.69 -3.62
N GLN A 70 -4.77 6.44 -4.09
CA GLN A 70 -6.02 5.71 -4.13
C GLN A 70 -6.58 5.43 -2.71
N ALA A 71 -5.71 5.10 -1.75
CA ALA A 71 -6.11 4.96 -0.36
C ALA A 71 -6.71 6.26 0.20
N ASN A 72 -6.10 7.41 -0.11
CA ASN A 72 -6.64 8.73 0.22
C ASN A 72 -8.00 9.00 -0.41
N VAL A 73 -8.17 8.67 -1.70
CA VAL A 73 -9.44 8.86 -2.41
C VAL A 73 -10.56 8.06 -1.75
N TRP A 74 -10.32 6.81 -1.34
CA TRP A 74 -11.35 6.00 -0.69
C TRP A 74 -11.73 6.47 0.72
N TYR A 75 -10.82 7.12 1.42
CA TYR A 75 -11.08 7.57 2.78
C TYR A 75 -11.69 8.97 2.84
N PHE A 76 -11.23 9.90 1.98
CA PHE A 76 -11.60 11.31 2.04
C PHE A 76 -12.49 11.80 0.89
N GLY A 77 -12.60 11.06 -0.22
CA GLY A 77 -13.33 11.43 -1.43
C GLY A 77 -14.61 10.62 -1.64
#